data_AF-A0A7L3S542-F1
#
_entry.id   AF-A0A7L3S542-F1
#
_cell.length_a   1.000
_cell.length_b   1.000
_cell.length_c   1.000
_cell.angle_alpha   90.00
_cell.angle_beta   90.00
_cell.angle_gamma   90.00
#
_symmetry.space_group_name_H-M   'P 1'
#
loop_
_entity.id
_entity.type
_entity.pdbx_description
1 polymer ?
#
loop_
_entity_poly.entity_id
_entity_poly.type
_entity_poly.pdbx_seq_one_letter_code
_entity_poly.pdbx_strand_id
1 'polypeptide(L)'
;GWGPQEDDATFHLLVPLKPPHGHAFRLELGTTEGMPAKYSCIRVERECSCKREQLAKDTPCFLHCHQEQLGKNRGPSIFDTICTGPYLDVEKTARWFQDMVKDAWVALPQSRHCHLKVLPAKRSCKLRLTDASNSTVFIYVMLGVQQGD
;
A
#
# COMPACT_ATOMS: atom_id res chain seq x y z
N GLY A 1 33.10 1.03 24.06
CA GLY A 1 33.79 2.14 23.38
C GLY A 1 32.90 3.34 23.47
N TRP A 2 33.46 4.50 23.84
CA TRP A 2 32.74 5.77 23.95
C TRP A 2 32.95 6.53 22.64
N GLY A 3 31.97 6.48 21.75
CA GLY A 3 31.82 7.41 20.64
C GLY A 3 30.54 8.22 20.86
N PRO A 4 30.39 9.42 20.27
CA PRO A 4 29.12 10.11 20.29
C PRO A 4 28.13 9.25 19.49
N GLN A 5 27.27 8.53 20.21
CA GLN A 5 26.13 7.88 19.61
C GLN A 5 25.11 8.99 19.37
N GLU A 6 25.25 9.69 18.25
CA GLU A 6 24.09 10.30 17.59
C GLU A 6 23.20 9.12 17.18
N ASP A 7 22.45 8.58 18.15
CA ASP A 7 21.44 7.57 17.91
C ASP A 7 20.31 8.26 17.12
N ASP A 8 20.45 8.29 15.80
CA ASP A 8 19.36 8.67 14.91
C ASP A 8 18.14 7.81 15.26
N ALA A 9 17.11 8.43 15.83
CA ALA A 9 15.97 7.70 16.37
C ALA A 9 15.28 6.92 15.25
N THR A 10 15.09 5.61 15.47
CA THR A 10 14.48 4.70 14.50
C THR A 10 13.11 4.25 14.97
N PHE A 11 12.10 4.49 14.15
CA PHE A 11 10.71 4.10 14.38
C PHE A 11 10.27 3.02 13.39
N HIS A 12 9.44 2.10 13.85
CA HIS A 12 8.82 1.07 13.03
C HIS A 12 7.30 1.27 13.02
N LEU A 13 6.72 1.40 11.83
CA LEU A 13 5.29 1.59 11.64
C LEU A 13 4.71 0.47 10.78
N LEU A 14 3.61 -0.12 11.23
CA LEU A 14 2.81 -1.03 10.42
C LEU A 14 1.60 -0.27 9.86
N VAL A 15 1.48 -0.22 8.54
CA VAL A 15 0.34 0.39 7.86
C VAL A 15 -0.54 -0.72 7.27
N PRO A 16 -1.80 -0.87 7.74
CA PRO A 16 -2.72 -1.83 7.19
C PRO A 16 -3.25 -1.35 5.82
N LEU A 17 -3.06 -2.18 4.80
CA LEU A 17 -3.65 -2.03 3.49
C LEU A 17 -5.08 -2.56 3.50
N LYS A 18 -6.01 -1.70 3.09
CA LYS A 18 -7.39 -2.07 2.84
C LYS A 18 -7.61 -2.22 1.33
N PRO A 19 -8.39 -3.22 0.89
CA PRO A 19 -8.74 -3.31 -0.51
C PRO A 19 -9.59 -2.09 -0.91
N PRO A 20 -9.46 -1.59 -2.16
CA PRO A 20 -10.35 -0.55 -2.66
C PRO A 20 -11.79 -1.04 -2.73
N HIS A 21 -12.71 -0.09 -2.91
CA HIS A 21 -14.11 -0.39 -3.14
C HIS A 21 -14.29 -1.42 -4.27
N GLY A 22 -15.19 -2.39 -4.05
CA GLY A 22 -15.45 -3.47 -5.00
C GLY A 22 -14.32 -4.49 -5.15
N HIS A 23 -13.36 -4.51 -4.23
CA HIS A 23 -12.28 -5.50 -4.18
C HIS A 23 -12.18 -6.13 -2.78
N ALA A 24 -11.63 -7.34 -2.73
CA ALA A 24 -11.33 -8.05 -1.51
C ALA A 24 -9.92 -8.64 -1.57
N PHE A 25 -9.21 -8.64 -0.44
CA PHE A 25 -7.95 -9.36 -0.29
C PHE A 25 -8.21 -10.73 0.31
N ARG A 26 -7.77 -11.78 -0.37
CA ARG A 26 -7.88 -13.16 0.12
C ARG A 26 -6.51 -13.77 0.25
N LEU A 27 -6.24 -14.32 1.43
CA LEU A 27 -5.03 -15.08 1.66
C LEU A 27 -5.20 -16.47 1.07
N GLU A 28 -4.26 -16.84 0.21
CA GLU A 28 -4.10 -18.20 -0.27
C GLU A 28 -2.81 -18.76 0.35
N LEU A 29 -2.96 -19.87 1.07
CA LEU A 29 -1.85 -20.63 1.61
C LEU A 29 -1.44 -21.67 0.57
N GLY A 30 -0.15 -21.79 0.27
CA GLY A 30 0.34 -22.81 -0.63
C GLY A 30 0.02 -24.22 -0.12
N THR A 31 -0.89 -24.93 -0.80
CA THR A 31 -1.31 -26.30 -0.49
C THR A 31 -0.68 -27.35 -1.40
N THR A 32 0.26 -26.98 -2.26
CA THR A 32 0.89 -27.92 -3.20
C THR A 32 1.77 -28.93 -2.44
N GLU A 33 1.42 -30.22 -2.49
CA GLU A 33 2.28 -31.31 -2.01
C GLU A 33 3.69 -31.15 -2.60
N GLY A 34 4.67 -30.89 -1.74
CA GLY A 34 6.08 -30.72 -2.13
C GLY A 34 6.62 -29.29 -2.10
N MET A 35 5.79 -28.25 -1.89
CA MET A 35 6.26 -26.91 -1.57
C MET A 35 6.21 -26.68 -0.05
N PRO A 36 7.28 -26.15 0.58
CA PRO A 36 7.24 -25.84 2.01
C PRO A 36 6.08 -24.87 2.29
N ALA A 37 5.42 -25.05 3.45
CA ALA A 37 4.28 -24.28 3.97
C ALA A 37 4.53 -22.75 4.17
N LYS A 38 5.51 -22.17 3.47
CA LYS A 38 6.06 -20.83 3.65
C LYS A 38 5.59 -19.80 2.62
N TYR A 39 4.86 -20.19 1.57
CA TYR A 39 4.35 -19.24 0.58
C TYR A 39 2.89 -18.91 0.89
N SER A 40 2.69 -17.72 1.45
CA SER A 40 1.39 -17.06 1.52
C SER A 40 1.32 -16.01 0.41
N CYS A 41 0.25 -16.05 -0.37
CA CYS A 41 -0.02 -15.09 -1.42
C CYS A 41 -1.34 -14.38 -1.13
N ILE A 42 -1.44 -13.11 -1.50
CA ILE A 42 -2.66 -12.34 -1.33
C ILE A 42 -3.26 -12.16 -2.70
N ARG A 43 -4.37 -12.84 -2.95
CA ARG A 43 -5.15 -12.68 -4.17
C ARG A 43 -6.11 -11.50 -4.02
N VAL A 44 -6.17 -10.68 -5.05
CA VAL A 44 -7.10 -9.55 -5.14
C VAL A 44 -8.29 -9.98 -5.98
N GLU A 45 -9.43 -10.15 -5.33
CA GLU A 45 -10.69 -10.51 -5.98
C GLU A 45 -11.58 -9.28 -6.16
N ARG A 46 -12.45 -9.31 -7.16
CA ARG A 46 -13.50 -8.29 -7.32
C ARG A 46 -14.73 -8.74 -6.52
N GLU A 47 -15.30 -7.83 -5.73
CA GLU A 47 -16.50 -8.06 -4.93
C GLU A 47 -17.66 -7.22 -5.47
N CYS A 48 -18.86 -7.80 -5.48
CA CYS A 48 -20.08 -7.12 -5.94
C CYS A 48 -20.74 -6.38 -4.79
N SER A 49 -20.89 -5.06 -4.93
CA SER A 49 -21.56 -4.22 -3.93
C SER A 49 -23.10 -4.21 -4.06
N CYS A 50 -23.67 -4.77 -5.15
CA CYS A 50 -25.11 -4.67 -5.46
C CYS A 50 -26.05 -5.24 -4.39
N LYS A 51 -25.62 -6.19 -3.56
CA LYS A 51 -26.47 -6.72 -2.47
C LYS A 51 -26.49 -5.81 -1.22
N ARG A 52 -25.45 -5.00 -1.01
CA ARG A 52 -25.35 -4.02 0.11
C ARG A 52 -25.90 -2.63 -0.27
N GLU A 53 -25.88 -2.28 -1.55
CA GLU A 53 -26.24 -0.95 -2.06
C GLU A 53 -27.73 -0.77 -2.42
N GLN A 54 -28.64 -1.66 -1.99
CA GLN A 54 -30.09 -1.45 -2.27
C GLN A 54 -30.67 -0.14 -1.69
N LEU A 55 -29.92 0.58 -0.83
CA LEU A 55 -30.30 1.89 -0.31
C LEU A 55 -29.75 3.08 -1.13
N ALA A 56 -28.78 2.86 -2.03
CA ALA A 56 -28.16 3.88 -2.87
C ALA A 56 -28.27 3.44 -4.35
N LYS A 57 -29.48 3.62 -4.93
CA LYS A 57 -29.87 3.09 -6.25
C LYS A 57 -29.03 3.53 -7.46
N ASP A 58 -28.10 4.47 -7.29
CA ASP A 58 -27.45 5.14 -8.42
C ASP A 58 -25.92 4.97 -8.49
N THR A 59 -25.28 4.21 -7.59
CA THR A 59 -23.83 3.94 -7.72
C THR A 59 -23.60 2.71 -8.61
N PRO A 60 -22.90 2.83 -9.76
CA PRO A 60 -22.66 1.70 -10.65
C PRO A 60 -21.69 0.70 -10.01
N CYS A 61 -22.14 -0.56 -9.85
CA CYS A 61 -21.28 -1.64 -9.39
C CYS A 61 -20.22 -1.98 -10.43
N PHE A 62 -18.96 -2.10 -10.00
CA PHE A 62 -17.81 -2.42 -10.87
C PHE A 62 -17.94 -3.74 -11.63
N LEU A 63 -18.71 -4.70 -11.10
CA LEU A 63 -18.92 -6.01 -11.74
C LEU A 63 -20.09 -6.04 -12.74
N HIS A 64 -21.10 -5.18 -12.55
CA HIS A 64 -22.33 -5.21 -13.36
C HIS A 64 -22.46 -4.01 -14.30
N CYS A 65 -21.58 -3.01 -14.21
CA CYS A 65 -21.55 -1.90 -15.15
C CYS A 65 -20.96 -2.36 -16.48
N HIS A 66 -21.72 -2.16 -17.58
CA HIS A 66 -21.27 -2.45 -18.93
C HIS A 66 -19.97 -1.69 -19.22
N GLN A 67 -18.97 -2.41 -19.71
CA GLN A 67 -17.61 -1.92 -19.95
C GLN A 67 -17.56 -0.66 -20.85
N GLU A 68 -18.59 -0.44 -21.66
CA GLU A 68 -18.77 0.71 -22.57
C GLU A 68 -19.09 2.04 -21.86
N GLN A 69 -19.71 2.03 -20.67
CA GLN A 69 -20.01 3.27 -19.92
C GLN A 69 -18.83 3.79 -19.09
N LEU A 70 -17.73 3.04 -19.01
CA LEU A 70 -16.56 3.36 -18.16
C LEU A 70 -15.41 3.99 -18.96
N GLY A 71 -15.76 4.63 -20.09
CA GLY A 71 -14.85 5.16 -21.08
C GLY A 71 -13.79 6.11 -20.53
N LYS A 72 -12.56 5.90 -21.03
CA LYS A 72 -11.43 6.84 -21.26
C LYS A 72 -10.87 7.67 -20.09
N ASN A 73 -11.51 7.71 -18.93
CA ASN A 73 -11.10 8.56 -17.80
C ASN A 73 -10.76 7.76 -16.53
N ARG A 74 -10.52 6.45 -16.65
CA ARG A 74 -10.02 5.64 -15.54
C ARG A 74 -8.51 5.74 -15.53
N GLY A 75 -7.96 6.33 -14.46
CA GLY A 75 -6.54 6.18 -14.13
C GLY A 75 -6.13 4.71 -14.08
N PRO A 76 -4.83 4.41 -13.97
CA PRO A 76 -4.32 3.05 -13.99
C PRO A 76 -5.09 2.16 -12.99
N SER A 77 -5.48 0.97 -13.45
CA SER A 77 -6.17 0.00 -12.61
C SER A 77 -5.27 -0.39 -11.44
N ILE A 78 -5.86 -0.60 -10.25
CA ILE A 78 -5.07 -1.06 -9.10
C ILE A 78 -4.29 -2.34 -9.41
N PHE A 79 -4.85 -3.21 -10.26
CA PHE A 79 -4.18 -4.42 -10.73
C PHE A 79 -2.87 -4.10 -11.48
N ASP A 80 -2.84 -3.04 -12.28
CA ASP A 80 -1.65 -2.66 -13.04
C ASP A 80 -0.61 -2.00 -12.12
N THR A 81 -1.08 -1.27 -11.09
CA THR A 81 -0.23 -0.49 -10.18
C THR A 81 0.43 -1.34 -9.09
N ILE A 82 -0.31 -2.25 -8.44
CA ILE A 82 0.20 -2.97 -7.24
C ILE A 82 0.13 -4.50 -7.34
N CYS A 83 -0.44 -5.06 -8.42
CA CYS A 83 -0.54 -6.52 -8.58
C CYS A 83 0.38 -7.06 -9.69
N THR A 84 0.69 -8.35 -9.61
CA THR A 84 1.27 -9.15 -10.69
C THR A 84 0.30 -10.30 -10.95
N GLY A 85 -0.42 -10.24 -12.08
CA GLY A 85 -1.60 -11.08 -12.29
C GLY A 85 -2.68 -10.77 -11.25
N PRO A 86 -3.35 -11.79 -10.68
CA PRO A 86 -4.38 -11.58 -9.67
C PRO A 86 -3.82 -11.39 -8.25
N TYR A 87 -2.50 -11.42 -8.06
CA TYR A 87 -1.88 -11.38 -6.73
C TYR A 87 -1.24 -10.02 -6.44
N LEU A 88 -1.35 -9.59 -5.18
CA LEU A 88 -0.66 -8.41 -4.69
C LEU A 88 0.86 -8.61 -4.77
N ASP A 89 1.54 -7.69 -5.46
CA ASP A 89 2.98 -7.74 -5.65
C ASP A 89 3.64 -6.84 -4.60
N VAL A 90 4.45 -7.46 -3.73
CA VAL A 90 5.09 -6.76 -2.61
C VAL A 90 5.95 -5.58 -3.06
N GLU A 91 6.66 -5.73 -4.19
CA GLU A 91 7.58 -4.70 -4.66
C GLU A 91 6.84 -3.57 -5.36
N LYS A 92 5.87 -3.89 -6.21
CA LYS A 92 5.00 -2.86 -6.82
C LYS A 92 4.23 -2.09 -5.75
N THR A 93 3.69 -2.78 -4.75
CA THR A 93 2.95 -2.16 -3.64
C THR A 93 3.86 -1.23 -2.83
N ALA A 94 5.09 -1.66 -2.52
CA ALA A 94 6.06 -0.83 -1.80
C ALA A 94 6.44 0.42 -2.62
N ARG A 95 6.70 0.27 -3.93
CA ARG A 95 7.00 1.40 -4.83
C ARG A 95 5.85 2.38 -4.93
N TRP A 96 4.63 1.89 -5.14
CA TRP A 96 3.43 2.72 -5.16
C TRP A 96 3.27 3.52 -3.87
N PHE A 97 3.46 2.90 -2.71
CA PHE A 97 3.39 3.61 -1.43
C PHE A 97 4.51 4.64 -1.26
N GLN A 98 5.74 4.31 -1.69
CA GLN A 98 6.86 5.25 -1.66
C GLN A 98 6.59 6.50 -2.50
N ASP A 99 6.01 6.34 -3.68
CA ASP A 99 5.67 7.46 -4.57
C ASP A 99 4.51 8.28 -3.99
N MET A 100 3.48 7.62 -3.47
CA MET A 100 2.39 8.29 -2.75
C MET A 100 2.90 9.12 -1.57
N VAL A 101 3.86 8.62 -0.77
CA VAL A 101 4.42 9.38 0.35
C VAL A 101 5.17 10.63 -0.15
N LYS A 102 5.91 10.55 -1.25
CA LYS A 102 6.58 11.73 -1.83
C LYS A 102 5.57 12.78 -2.28
N ASP A 103 4.53 12.34 -2.98
CA ASP A 103 3.48 13.20 -3.52
C ASP A 103 2.63 13.83 -2.40
N ALA A 104 2.34 13.08 -1.35
CA ALA A 104 1.61 13.58 -0.19
C ALA A 104 2.45 14.52 0.68
N TRP A 105 3.77 14.27 0.78
CA TRP A 105 4.65 15.06 1.66
C TRP A 105 4.59 16.54 1.34
N VAL A 106 4.59 16.91 0.05
CA VAL A 106 4.57 18.34 -0.36
C VAL A 106 3.29 19.08 0.07
N ALA A 107 2.20 18.35 0.34
CA ALA A 107 0.95 18.92 0.82
C ALA A 107 0.90 19.05 2.36
N LEU A 108 1.81 18.41 3.09
CA LEU A 108 1.82 18.42 4.55
C LEU A 108 2.51 19.69 5.09
N PRO A 109 1.97 20.34 6.13
CA PRO A 109 2.60 21.50 6.78
C PRO A 109 4.04 21.25 7.24
N GLN A 110 4.35 20.00 7.62
CA GLN A 110 5.65 19.56 8.10
C GLN A 110 6.75 19.67 7.02
N SER A 111 6.38 19.64 5.73
CA SER A 111 7.34 19.78 4.62
C SER A 111 8.08 21.12 4.61
N ARG A 112 7.54 22.15 5.27
CA ARG A 112 8.18 23.46 5.42
C ARG A 112 9.29 23.48 6.45
N HIS A 113 9.29 22.54 7.39
CA HIS A 113 10.17 22.54 8.56
C HIS A 113 11.13 21.35 8.56
N CYS A 114 10.77 20.27 7.85
CA CYS A 114 11.58 19.07 7.75
C CYS A 114 11.70 18.61 6.30
N HIS A 115 12.86 18.06 5.95
CA HIS A 115 13.10 17.41 4.68
C HIS A 115 12.83 15.91 4.80
N LEU A 116 11.95 15.39 3.94
CA LEU A 116 11.71 13.95 3.81
C LEU A 116 12.48 13.40 2.61
N LYS A 117 13.25 12.34 2.84
CA LYS A 117 13.85 11.51 1.80
C LYS A 117 13.33 10.08 1.91
N VAL A 118 12.72 9.58 0.84
CA VAL A 118 12.42 8.16 0.70
C VAL A 118 13.69 7.44 0.24
N LEU A 119 14.11 6.43 1.01
CA LEU A 119 15.30 5.64 0.74
C LEU A 119 14.95 4.39 -0.08
N PRO A 120 15.87 3.88 -0.92
CA PRO A 120 15.62 2.68 -1.70
C PRO A 120 15.29 1.47 -0.81
N ALA A 121 14.11 0.88 -1.03
CA ALA A 121 13.67 -0.34 -0.37
C ALA A 121 12.72 -1.12 -1.29
N LYS A 122 12.85 -2.45 -1.33
CA LYS A 122 12.04 -3.29 -2.23
C LYS A 122 10.74 -3.79 -1.62
N ARG A 123 10.67 -3.98 -0.30
CA ARG A 123 9.53 -4.64 0.36
C ARG A 123 8.93 -3.80 1.50
N SER A 124 9.37 -2.56 1.62
CA SER A 124 9.00 -1.65 2.68
C SER A 124 9.20 -0.22 2.18
N CYS A 125 8.84 0.76 3.00
CA CYS A 125 9.16 2.16 2.76
C CYS A 125 10.04 2.66 3.90
N LYS A 126 11.27 3.06 3.57
CA LYS A 126 12.20 3.64 4.55
C LYS A 126 12.26 5.14 4.33
N LEU A 127 11.89 5.90 5.34
CA LEU A 127 11.89 7.36 5.33
C LEU A 127 13.04 7.87 6.19
N ARG A 128 13.70 8.92 5.71
CA ARG A 128 14.61 9.74 6.50
C ARG A 128 14.01 11.13 6.60
N LEU A 129 13.77 11.58 7.82
CA LEU A 129 13.35 12.95 8.11
C LEU A 129 14.53 13.69 8.72
N THR A 130 14.85 14.85 8.18
CA THR A 130 15.90 15.73 8.70
C THR A 130 15.29 17.11 8.95
N ASP A 131 15.45 17.64 10.15
CA ASP A 131 14.95 18.98 10.50
C ASP A 131 15.98 20.08 10.24
N ALA A 132 15.62 21.34 10.56
CA ALA A 132 16.49 22.50 10.38
C ALA A 132 17.77 22.48 11.26
N SER A 133 17.78 21.69 12.33
CA SER A 133 18.96 21.49 13.20
C SER A 133 19.89 20.38 12.70
N ASN A 134 19.59 19.78 11.54
CA ASN A 134 20.21 18.57 11.01
C ASN A 134 19.98 17.31 11.86
N SER A 135 19.06 17.36 12.81
CA SER A 135 18.65 16.17 13.56
C SER A 135 17.91 15.22 12.62
N THR A 136 18.29 13.94 12.63
CA THR A 136 17.75 12.94 11.71
C THR A 136 16.99 11.85 12.45
N VAL A 137 15.85 11.46 11.89
CA VAL A 137 15.09 10.28 12.32
C VAL A 137 14.77 9.38 11.15
N PHE A 138 14.75 8.08 11.40
CA PHE A 138 14.38 7.07 10.41
C PHE A 138 13.03 6.45 10.75
N ILE A 139 12.19 6.27 9.74
CA ILE A 139 10.91 5.58 9.88
C ILE A 139 10.89 4.42 8.89
N TYR A 140 10.73 3.21 9.40
CA TYR A 140 10.54 2.00 8.62
C TYR A 140 9.06 1.64 8.60
N VAL A 141 8.44 1.80 7.44
CA VAL A 141 7.05 1.48 7.22
C VAL A 141 6.94 0.10 6.58
N MET A 142 6.22 -0.79 7.25
CA MET A 142 5.83 -2.10 6.73
C MET A 142 4.36 -2.03 6.33
N LEU A 143 4.05 -2.57 5.15
CA LEU A 143 2.67 -2.66 4.66
C LEU A 143 2.14 -4.05 5.01
N GLY A 144 1.09 -4.10 5.82
CA GLY A 144 0.42 -5.34 6.21
C GLY A 144 -0.96 -5.42 5.56
N VAL A 145 -1.44 -6.62 5.29
CA VAL A 145 -2.84 -6.83 4.91
C VAL A 145 -3.56 -7.43 6.10
N GLN A 146 -4.64 -6.80 6.52
CA GLN A 146 -5.50 -7.32 7.59
C GLN A 146 -6.41 -8.40 7.01
N GLN A 147 -6.56 -9.51 7.74
CA GLN A 147 -7.50 -10.58 7.44
C GLN A 147 -8.54 -10.67 8.54
N GLY A 148 -9.81 -10.61 8.17
CA GLY A 148 -10.91 -10.54 9.13
C GLY A 148 -11.09 -9.15 9.74
N ASP A 149 -12.11 -9.04 10.59
CA ASP A 149 -12.41 -7.85 11.39
C ASP A 149 -11.60 -7.85 12.70
#